data_AF-A0A7C3X1F8-F1
#
_entry.id   AF-A0A7C3X1F8-F1
#
_cell.length_a   1.000
_cell.length_b   1.000
_cell.length_c   1.000
_cell.angle_alpha   90.00
_cell.angle_beta   90.00
_cell.angle_gamma   90.00
#
_symmetry.space_group_name_H-M   'P 1'
#
loop_
_entity.id
_entity.type
_entity.pdbx_description
1 polymer ?
#
loop_
_entity_poly.entity_id
_entity_poly.type
_entity_poly.pdbx_seq_one_letter_code
_entity_poly.pdbx_strand_id
1 'polypeptide(L)'
;MTQEQKSIYIRDMFILALWALVLFGINIWGYDLWSPDEPRYAEVAREMQITGNYLVPHVNGKPYLEKPPLLMWLMVISSYPFGELTELPARLPSVISGVLSVLLTYYLAKKLAGREIAWLSALIFMTMQRVWWQARFGQIDMLLTTLLLAALCCFYTWYYSEKKSYKLLFIMYLCILGALFSKGPGTLVFPVLFFIVFYWKEKRKIFDIHPIKGFFIVVLIYGIWYAYARWAGAAQLQEEATQVMGADLFKQTLGRFIYGVSHPQPPWYYFLTLPVDMFPWSVFLLWIIPWVWKNRNESEGIQFLLIWIIPAFIFFSVAVGKRAIYLLPLFPAMAILSALSLKSFEETSSLRWKKGIRILWTIILIGMAIVPFVVLGTEFANIWNIYWILISIIALIAIADTLFDFFRHSKVRSLLNQIPQHVSLYLFFIALIIFPSVNTVKSVRSFCEPMRKQNEKQMDYEAYSFGFEEEEYTFYAKHFIKTFFDDKELERIVLSQSQPYEFQNFISEVHKQYTRKTCKIPFANILAPTPEEIQQILSALDKVKEEAEKQGKVELLRNIEQLLDEKINDFYSFLSKDSQVFVLIREEDWKWVVARKPEIGKKVYLLKTRAEFNRPVLLLSNKPM
;
A
#
# COMPACT_ATOMS: atom_id res chain seq x y z
N MET A 1 -11.17 37.37 14.13
CA MET A 1 -11.12 37.24 12.65
C MET A 1 -12.19 38.15 12.07
N THR A 2 -11.85 39.06 11.17
CA THR A 2 -12.85 39.92 10.51
C THR A 2 -13.74 39.09 9.58
N GLN A 3 -14.92 39.62 9.21
CA GLN A 3 -15.82 38.96 8.26
C GLN A 3 -15.14 38.67 6.92
N GLU A 4 -14.29 39.59 6.45
CA GLU A 4 -13.46 39.43 5.27
C GLU A 4 -12.44 38.28 5.41
N GLN A 5 -11.71 38.22 6.52
CA GLN A 5 -10.77 37.13 6.79
C GLN A 5 -11.48 35.75 6.87
N LYS A 6 -12.73 35.73 7.32
CA LYS A 6 -13.58 34.52 7.34
C LYS A 6 -13.99 34.11 5.93
N SER A 7 -14.41 35.06 5.10
CA SER A 7 -14.74 34.81 3.69
C SER A 7 -13.53 34.25 2.93
N ILE A 8 -12.37 34.87 3.08
CA ILE A 8 -11.11 34.43 2.44
C ILE A 8 -10.74 33.00 2.87
N TYR A 9 -10.86 32.69 4.17
CA TYR A 9 -10.56 31.35 4.68
C TYR A 9 -11.48 30.28 4.08
N ILE A 10 -12.78 30.55 4.00
CA ILE A 10 -13.76 29.62 3.43
C ILE A 10 -13.48 29.42 1.94
N ARG A 11 -13.18 30.50 1.22
CA ARG A 11 -12.79 30.43 -0.19
C ARG A 11 -11.55 29.55 -0.38
N ASP A 12 -10.51 29.76 0.42
CA ASP A 12 -9.28 28.99 0.32
C ASP A 12 -9.54 27.50 0.59
N MET A 13 -10.32 27.18 1.64
CA MET A 13 -10.71 25.80 1.95
C MET A 13 -11.49 25.15 0.80
N PHE A 14 -12.43 25.87 0.20
CA PHE A 14 -13.21 25.36 -0.92
C PHE A 14 -12.35 25.07 -2.14
N ILE A 15 -11.45 26.00 -2.52
CA ILE A 15 -10.56 25.82 -3.67
C ILE A 15 -9.60 24.65 -3.44
N LEU A 16 -8.99 24.56 -2.25
CA LEU A 16 -8.09 23.46 -1.92
C LEU A 16 -8.82 22.12 -1.88
N ALA A 17 -10.05 22.08 -1.33
CA ALA A 17 -10.86 20.88 -1.32
C ALA A 17 -11.20 20.42 -2.74
N LEU A 18 -11.62 21.34 -3.61
CA LEU A 18 -11.96 21.02 -4.99
C LEU A 18 -10.74 20.55 -5.78
N TRP A 19 -9.60 21.23 -5.64
CA TRP A 19 -8.36 20.83 -6.30
C TRP A 19 -7.90 19.45 -5.83
N ALA A 20 -7.84 19.22 -4.51
CA ALA A 20 -7.48 17.92 -3.96
C ALA A 20 -8.48 16.82 -4.39
N LEU A 21 -9.79 17.11 -4.42
CA LEU A 21 -10.81 16.17 -4.85
C LEU A 21 -10.65 15.79 -6.32
N VAL A 22 -10.38 16.75 -7.20
CA VAL A 22 -10.09 16.46 -8.61
C VAL A 22 -8.81 15.64 -8.72
N LEU A 23 -7.74 16.07 -8.07
CA LEU A 23 -6.42 15.46 -8.19
C LEU A 23 -6.38 14.02 -7.65
N PHE A 24 -7.07 13.75 -6.54
CA PHE A 24 -7.15 12.43 -5.90
C PHE A 24 -8.34 11.59 -6.39
N GLY A 25 -9.44 12.22 -6.81
CA GLY A 25 -10.67 11.52 -7.18
C GLY A 25 -10.80 11.21 -8.68
N ILE A 26 -10.04 11.89 -9.55
CA ILE A 26 -10.18 11.69 -11.00
C ILE A 26 -9.88 10.23 -11.38
N ASN A 27 -10.79 9.60 -12.12
CA ASN A 27 -10.62 8.26 -12.70
C ASN A 27 -10.28 7.13 -11.70
N ILE A 28 -10.68 7.23 -10.43
CA ILE A 28 -10.45 6.15 -9.44
C ILE A 28 -11.27 4.88 -9.71
N TRP A 29 -12.20 4.93 -10.68
CA TRP A 29 -12.98 3.78 -11.17
C TRP A 29 -12.44 3.19 -12.48
N GLY A 30 -11.52 3.87 -13.18
CA GLY A 30 -11.13 3.51 -14.55
C GLY A 30 -10.02 2.46 -14.67
N TYR A 31 -9.62 1.87 -13.55
CA TYR A 31 -8.63 0.80 -13.47
C TYR A 31 -8.93 -0.07 -12.26
N ASP A 32 -8.60 -1.35 -12.36
CA ASP A 32 -8.89 -2.36 -11.34
C ASP A 32 -8.06 -2.12 -10.06
N LEU A 33 -8.46 -2.78 -8.97
CA LEU A 33 -7.73 -2.80 -7.72
C LEU A 33 -6.43 -3.56 -7.93
N TRP A 34 -5.29 -2.95 -7.57
CA TRP A 34 -3.99 -3.55 -7.82
C TRP A 34 -3.41 -4.14 -6.54
N SER A 35 -3.00 -5.41 -6.63
CA SER A 35 -2.33 -6.14 -5.57
C SER A 35 -1.06 -5.46 -5.04
N PRO A 36 -0.68 -5.75 -3.78
CA PRO A 36 -1.32 -6.71 -2.86
C PRO A 36 -2.37 -6.09 -1.91
N ASP A 37 -2.39 -4.77 -1.75
CA ASP A 37 -3.13 -4.14 -0.66
C ASP A 37 -4.60 -3.87 -1.01
N GLU A 38 -4.91 -3.25 -2.17
CA GLU A 38 -6.28 -2.83 -2.48
C GLU A 38 -7.28 -3.99 -2.60
N PRO A 39 -6.99 -5.07 -3.36
CA PRO A 39 -7.93 -6.17 -3.53
C PRO A 39 -8.20 -6.89 -2.22
N ARG A 40 -7.18 -7.01 -1.35
CA ARG A 40 -7.33 -7.60 -0.01
C ARG A 40 -8.30 -6.82 0.85
N TYR A 41 -8.10 -5.50 1.00
CA TYR A 41 -9.00 -4.68 1.84
C TYR A 41 -10.40 -4.60 1.26
N ALA A 42 -10.52 -4.53 -0.06
CA ALA A 42 -11.80 -4.58 -0.73
C ALA A 42 -12.50 -5.93 -0.56
N GLU A 43 -11.79 -7.05 -0.67
CA GLU A 43 -12.38 -8.37 -0.45
C GLU A 43 -12.88 -8.53 0.98
N VAL A 44 -12.11 -8.08 1.98
CA VAL A 44 -12.57 -8.07 3.37
C VAL A 44 -13.85 -7.25 3.54
N ALA A 45 -13.91 -6.06 2.93
CA ALA A 45 -15.10 -5.23 2.98
C ALA A 45 -16.29 -5.86 2.22
N ARG A 46 -16.04 -6.57 1.12
CA ARG A 46 -17.06 -7.31 0.35
C ARG A 46 -17.65 -8.43 1.20
N GLU A 47 -16.81 -9.20 1.87
CA GLU A 47 -17.25 -10.27 2.77
C GLU A 47 -18.00 -9.73 3.98
N MET A 48 -17.59 -8.60 4.56
CA MET A 48 -18.37 -7.92 5.60
C MET A 48 -19.79 -7.58 5.11
N GLN A 49 -19.93 -7.10 3.88
CA GLN A 49 -21.23 -6.77 3.28
C GLN A 49 -22.10 -8.02 3.05
N ILE A 50 -21.50 -9.12 2.61
CA ILE A 50 -22.21 -10.37 2.29
C ILE A 50 -22.61 -11.14 3.55
N THR A 51 -21.70 -11.23 4.52
CA THR A 51 -21.90 -12.03 5.74
C THR A 51 -22.65 -11.27 6.84
N GLY A 52 -22.64 -9.94 6.81
CA GLY A 52 -23.11 -9.09 7.90
C GLY A 52 -22.20 -9.11 9.14
N ASN A 53 -21.06 -9.80 9.09
CA ASN A 53 -20.09 -9.86 10.18
C ASN A 53 -19.09 -8.70 10.06
N TYR A 54 -19.34 -7.62 10.79
CA TYR A 54 -18.46 -6.44 10.79
C TYR A 54 -17.40 -6.46 11.90
N LEU A 55 -17.49 -7.39 12.85
CA LEU A 55 -16.60 -7.42 14.03
C LEU A 55 -15.37 -8.29 13.82
N VAL A 56 -15.54 -9.45 13.19
CA VAL A 56 -14.45 -10.36 12.83
C VAL A 56 -14.25 -10.23 11.32
N PRO A 57 -13.17 -9.58 10.86
CA PRO A 57 -12.91 -9.48 9.44
C PRO A 57 -12.60 -10.86 8.85
N HIS A 58 -13.03 -11.10 7.61
CA HIS A 58 -12.72 -12.31 6.86
C HIS A 58 -12.11 -11.97 5.51
N VAL A 59 -11.27 -12.85 5.00
CA VAL A 59 -10.78 -12.80 3.62
C VAL A 59 -10.69 -14.23 3.10
N ASN A 60 -11.26 -14.45 1.92
CA ASN A 60 -11.44 -15.75 1.31
C ASN A 60 -12.11 -16.76 2.27
N GLY A 61 -13.10 -16.30 3.05
CA GLY A 61 -13.82 -17.12 4.04
C GLY A 61 -13.03 -17.47 5.31
N LYS A 62 -11.77 -17.03 5.45
CA LYS A 62 -10.94 -17.24 6.64
C LYS A 62 -10.84 -15.97 7.48
N PRO A 63 -10.72 -16.05 8.82
CA PRO A 63 -10.49 -14.86 9.66
C PRO A 63 -9.27 -14.05 9.20
N TYR A 64 -9.49 -12.78 8.87
CA TYR A 64 -8.46 -11.83 8.51
C TYR A 64 -7.97 -11.06 9.74
N LEU A 65 -6.83 -11.49 10.25
CA LEU A 65 -6.31 -11.04 11.54
C LEU A 65 -5.17 -10.01 11.42
N GLU A 66 -4.74 -9.64 10.21
CA GLU A 66 -3.57 -8.77 10.06
C GLU A 66 -3.83 -7.28 10.35
N LYS A 67 -5.04 -6.79 10.04
CA LYS A 67 -5.39 -5.38 10.15
C LYS A 67 -6.75 -5.15 10.81
N PRO A 68 -6.87 -4.12 11.66
CA PRO A 68 -8.15 -3.69 12.21
C PRO A 68 -9.11 -3.12 11.13
N PRO A 69 -10.42 -3.05 11.42
CA PRO A 69 -11.46 -2.97 10.40
C PRO A 69 -11.86 -1.57 9.95
N LEU A 70 -11.29 -0.47 10.48
CA LEU A 70 -11.84 0.86 10.23
C LEU A 70 -11.86 1.24 8.75
N LEU A 71 -10.80 0.93 7.99
CA LEU A 71 -10.80 1.20 6.55
C LEU A 71 -11.91 0.41 5.85
N MET A 72 -12.05 -0.87 6.18
CA MET A 72 -13.03 -1.77 5.58
C MET A 72 -14.46 -1.35 5.93
N TRP A 73 -14.72 -0.90 7.16
CA TRP A 73 -16.00 -0.28 7.54
C TRP A 73 -16.31 0.95 6.69
N LEU A 74 -15.32 1.82 6.45
CA LEU A 74 -15.51 2.99 5.59
C LEU A 74 -15.72 2.61 4.11
N MET A 75 -15.10 1.53 3.63
CA MET A 75 -15.33 0.98 2.29
C MET A 75 -16.78 0.45 2.15
N VAL A 76 -17.27 -0.31 3.15
CA VAL A 76 -18.68 -0.75 3.20
C VAL A 76 -19.64 0.45 3.23
N ILE A 77 -19.37 1.45 4.08
CA ILE A 77 -20.20 2.67 4.13
C ILE A 77 -20.21 3.36 2.76
N SER A 78 -19.06 3.41 2.10
CA SER A 78 -18.91 4.02 0.77
C SER A 78 -19.59 3.22 -0.33
N SER A 79 -19.84 1.92 -0.16
CA SER A 79 -20.52 1.08 -1.15
C SER A 79 -22.04 1.20 -1.11
N TYR A 80 -22.66 1.62 0.00
CA TYR A 80 -24.13 1.74 0.12
C TYR A 80 -24.81 2.54 -1.00
N PRO A 81 -24.30 3.71 -1.45
CA PRO A 81 -24.91 4.45 -2.55
C PRO A 81 -24.87 3.72 -3.90
N PHE A 82 -23.96 2.75 -4.05
CA PHE A 82 -23.73 2.01 -5.30
C PHE A 82 -24.27 0.57 -5.25
N GLY A 83 -24.67 0.07 -4.07
CA GLY A 83 -25.16 -1.29 -3.84
C GLY A 83 -24.06 -2.37 -3.80
N GLU A 84 -22.98 -2.19 -4.55
CA GLU A 84 -21.86 -3.15 -4.60
C GLU A 84 -20.52 -2.49 -4.25
N LEU A 85 -19.63 -3.29 -3.67
CA LEU A 85 -18.25 -2.90 -3.47
C LEU A 85 -17.42 -3.10 -4.75
N THR A 86 -17.10 -2.00 -5.42
CA THR A 86 -16.27 -1.90 -6.62
C THR A 86 -15.06 -0.98 -6.39
N GLU A 87 -14.31 -0.64 -7.44
CA GLU A 87 -13.11 0.20 -7.38
C GLU A 87 -13.37 1.57 -6.73
N LEU A 88 -14.47 2.21 -7.11
CA LEU A 88 -14.84 3.53 -6.63
C LEU A 88 -15.06 3.55 -5.10
N PRO A 89 -16.03 2.82 -4.53
CA PRO A 89 -16.25 2.81 -3.09
C PRO A 89 -15.07 2.25 -2.29
N ALA A 90 -14.25 1.37 -2.86
CA ALA A 90 -13.02 0.91 -2.21
C ALA A 90 -11.97 2.04 -2.03
N ARG A 91 -11.90 3.00 -2.98
CA ARG A 91 -10.92 4.10 -2.97
C ARG A 91 -11.43 5.39 -2.32
N LEU A 92 -12.75 5.59 -2.24
CA LEU A 92 -13.36 6.79 -1.65
C LEU A 92 -12.84 7.15 -0.24
N PRO A 93 -12.68 6.19 0.72
CA PRO A 93 -12.14 6.51 2.03
C PRO A 93 -10.74 7.16 1.98
N SER A 94 -9.87 6.70 1.08
CA SER A 94 -8.54 7.27 0.88
C SER A 94 -8.59 8.66 0.26
N VAL A 95 -9.47 8.87 -0.73
CA VAL A 95 -9.64 10.17 -1.40
C VAL A 95 -10.13 11.22 -0.41
N ILE A 96 -11.17 10.89 0.36
CA ILE A 96 -11.72 11.75 1.41
C ILE A 96 -10.65 12.04 2.46
N SER A 97 -9.89 11.02 2.88
CA SER A 97 -8.79 11.18 3.83
C SER A 97 -7.72 12.13 3.28
N GLY A 98 -7.33 11.99 2.02
CA GLY A 98 -6.38 12.88 1.35
C GLY A 98 -6.85 14.33 1.34
N VAL A 99 -8.10 14.58 0.92
CA VAL A 99 -8.71 15.92 0.94
C VAL A 99 -8.70 16.51 2.35
N LEU A 100 -9.17 15.74 3.35
CA LEU A 100 -9.17 16.18 4.75
C LEU A 100 -7.75 16.49 5.25
N SER A 101 -6.74 15.70 4.86
CA SER A 101 -5.35 15.96 5.21
C SER A 101 -4.82 17.26 4.61
N VAL A 102 -5.20 17.61 3.37
CA VAL A 102 -4.85 18.90 2.76
C VAL A 102 -5.47 20.05 3.56
N LEU A 103 -6.75 19.95 3.93
CA LEU A 103 -7.45 20.99 4.67
C LEU A 103 -6.90 21.15 6.09
N LEU A 104 -6.58 20.05 6.77
CA LEU A 104 -5.97 20.07 8.10
C LEU A 104 -4.54 20.60 8.08
N THR A 105 -3.76 20.31 7.02
CA THR A 105 -2.42 20.87 6.82
C THR A 105 -2.50 22.38 6.67
N TYR A 106 -3.41 22.89 5.82
CA TYR A 106 -3.66 24.32 5.70
C TYR A 106 -4.11 24.93 7.03
N TYR A 107 -5.05 24.29 7.75
CA TYR A 107 -5.53 24.77 9.04
C TYR A 107 -4.39 24.96 10.05
N LEU A 108 -3.56 23.93 10.22
CA LEU A 108 -2.43 23.96 11.15
C LEU A 108 -1.40 25.01 10.74
N ALA A 109 -1.01 25.03 9.46
CA ALA A 109 -0.07 25.99 8.91
C ALA A 109 -0.55 27.44 9.07
N LYS A 110 -1.86 27.71 8.88
CA LYS A 110 -2.44 29.05 9.06
C LYS A 110 -2.28 29.53 10.49
N LYS A 111 -2.45 28.63 11.46
CA LYS A 111 -2.26 28.94 12.88
C LYS A 111 -0.80 29.15 13.26
N LEU A 112 0.11 28.44 12.60
CA LEU A 112 1.55 28.52 12.86
C LEU A 112 2.20 29.75 12.24
N ALA A 113 1.83 30.09 11.01
CA ALA A 113 2.61 31.01 10.19
C ALA A 113 1.78 31.86 9.21
N GLY A 114 0.45 31.90 9.38
CA GLY A 114 -0.44 32.73 8.58
C GLY A 114 -0.84 32.12 7.23
N ARG A 115 -1.67 32.88 6.49
CA ARG A 115 -2.39 32.38 5.30
C ARG A 115 -1.48 31.97 4.16
N GLU A 116 -0.43 32.74 3.89
CA GLU A 116 0.45 32.50 2.73
C GLU A 116 1.19 31.15 2.87
N ILE A 117 1.81 30.93 4.03
CA ILE A 117 2.45 29.65 4.35
C ILE A 117 1.43 28.52 4.35
N ALA A 118 0.21 28.76 4.82
CA ALA A 118 -0.85 27.75 4.80
C ALA A 118 -1.21 27.29 3.40
N TRP A 119 -1.39 28.25 2.49
CA TRP A 119 -1.69 27.96 1.09
C TRP A 119 -0.57 27.14 0.47
N LEU A 120 0.67 27.61 0.59
CA LEU A 120 1.84 26.91 0.04
C LEU A 120 2.03 25.51 0.66
N SER A 121 1.82 25.35 1.97
CA SER A 121 1.91 24.04 2.65
C SER A 121 0.92 23.04 2.09
N ALA A 122 -0.32 23.48 1.82
CA ALA A 122 -1.35 22.63 1.21
C ALA A 122 -1.01 22.23 -0.22
N LEU A 123 -0.51 23.19 -1.03
CA LEU A 123 -0.03 22.91 -2.39
C LEU A 123 1.13 21.91 -2.38
N ILE A 124 2.11 22.12 -1.50
CA ILE A 124 3.25 21.23 -1.33
C ILE A 124 2.77 19.83 -0.98
N PHE A 125 1.98 19.70 0.08
CA PHE A 125 1.50 18.41 0.58
C PHE A 125 0.74 17.62 -0.49
N MET A 126 -0.24 18.23 -1.17
CA MET A 126 -1.08 17.49 -2.13
C MET A 126 -0.35 17.09 -3.42
N THR A 127 0.76 17.76 -3.74
CA THR A 127 1.56 17.48 -4.94
C THR A 127 2.82 16.65 -4.66
N MET A 128 3.07 16.25 -3.42
CA MET A 128 4.07 15.23 -3.11
C MET A 128 3.64 13.88 -3.71
N GLN A 129 4.55 13.22 -4.43
CA GLN A 129 4.31 11.95 -5.10
C GLN A 129 3.67 10.90 -4.18
N ARG A 130 4.19 10.74 -2.96
CA ARG A 130 3.67 9.75 -2.00
C ARG A 130 2.27 10.09 -1.52
N VAL A 131 1.96 11.37 -1.30
CA VAL A 131 0.63 11.83 -0.87
C VAL A 131 -0.39 11.58 -1.96
N TRP A 132 -0.06 11.99 -3.20
CA TRP A 132 -0.93 11.77 -4.35
C TRP A 132 -1.23 10.29 -4.55
N TRP A 133 -0.22 9.42 -4.50
CA TRP A 133 -0.42 7.98 -4.61
C TRP A 133 -1.33 7.46 -3.49
N GLN A 134 -1.03 7.78 -2.25
CA GLN A 134 -1.75 7.22 -1.10
C GLN A 134 -3.18 7.75 -0.94
N ALA A 135 -3.46 8.95 -1.44
CA ALA A 135 -4.83 9.49 -1.47
C ALA A 135 -5.72 8.79 -2.51
N ARG A 136 -5.14 8.14 -3.53
CA ARG A 136 -5.86 7.56 -4.65
C ARG A 136 -6.14 6.06 -4.51
N PHE A 137 -5.20 5.36 -3.88
CA PHE A 137 -5.29 3.91 -3.69
C PHE A 137 -6.03 3.60 -2.38
N GLY A 138 -6.85 2.57 -2.37
CA GLY A 138 -7.64 2.10 -1.23
C GLY A 138 -6.79 1.46 -0.12
N GLN A 139 -5.85 2.22 0.46
CA GLN A 139 -4.88 1.78 1.46
C GLN A 139 -5.06 2.52 2.79
N ILE A 140 -4.61 1.88 3.87
CA ILE A 140 -4.81 2.32 5.26
C ILE A 140 -4.06 3.63 5.58
N ASP A 141 -2.92 3.87 4.93
CA ASP A 141 -1.94 4.87 5.35
C ASP A 141 -2.42 6.33 5.21
N MET A 142 -3.24 6.64 4.21
CA MET A 142 -3.80 8.00 4.08
C MET A 142 -4.81 8.30 5.18
N LEU A 143 -5.70 7.34 5.50
CA LEU A 143 -6.64 7.45 6.61
C LEU A 143 -5.90 7.62 7.94
N LEU A 144 -4.85 6.83 8.18
CA LEU A 144 -4.00 6.97 9.36
C LEU A 144 -3.38 8.36 9.45
N THR A 145 -2.85 8.88 8.34
CA THR A 145 -2.23 10.21 8.28
C THR A 145 -3.23 11.29 8.67
N THR A 146 -4.45 11.24 8.13
CA THR A 146 -5.53 12.19 8.47
C THR A 146 -5.91 12.13 9.93
N LEU A 147 -6.04 10.94 10.51
CA LEU A 147 -6.40 10.76 11.93
C LEU A 147 -5.31 11.30 12.86
N LEU A 148 -4.03 10.99 12.59
CA LEU A 148 -2.92 11.50 13.39
C LEU A 148 -2.75 13.02 13.25
N LEU A 149 -2.91 13.56 12.03
CA LEU A 149 -2.89 15.00 11.80
C LEU A 149 -4.07 15.70 12.49
N ALA A 150 -5.27 15.14 12.45
CA ALA A 150 -6.44 15.68 13.16
C ALA A 150 -6.22 15.70 14.69
N ALA A 151 -5.64 14.63 15.25
CA ALA A 151 -5.26 14.57 16.65
C ALA A 151 -4.27 15.69 17.01
N LEU A 152 -3.24 15.90 16.19
CA LEU A 152 -2.25 16.96 16.41
C LEU A 152 -2.82 18.37 16.22
N CYS A 153 -3.73 18.58 15.27
CA CYS A 153 -4.46 19.84 15.11
C CYS A 153 -5.32 20.17 16.35
N CYS A 154 -5.97 19.15 16.92
CA CYS A 154 -6.74 19.28 18.16
C CYS A 154 -5.81 19.60 19.34
N PHE A 155 -4.72 18.87 19.49
CA PHE A 155 -3.70 19.09 20.52
C PHE A 155 -3.12 20.50 20.43
N TYR A 156 -2.64 20.91 19.25
CA TYR A 156 -2.07 22.25 19.03
C TYR A 156 -3.07 23.34 19.40
N THR A 157 -4.31 23.22 18.92
CA THR A 157 -5.37 24.20 19.20
C THR A 157 -5.70 24.27 20.69
N TRP A 158 -5.78 23.12 21.35
CA TRP A 158 -6.02 23.06 22.79
C TRP A 158 -4.85 23.64 23.60
N TYR A 159 -3.61 23.33 23.20
CA TYR A 159 -2.40 23.72 23.91
C TYR A 159 -2.17 25.23 23.86
N TYR A 160 -2.33 25.85 22.70
CA TYR A 160 -2.15 27.30 22.52
C TYR A 160 -3.42 28.13 22.74
N SER A 161 -4.55 27.49 23.09
CA SER A 161 -5.75 28.21 23.52
C SER A 161 -5.65 28.60 25.00
N GLU A 162 -6.06 29.83 25.32
CA GLU A 162 -6.24 30.31 26.70
C GLU A 162 -7.30 29.49 27.44
N LYS A 163 -8.41 29.17 26.76
CA LYS A 163 -9.49 28.34 27.31
C LYS A 163 -9.28 26.89 26.91
N LYS A 164 -8.96 26.04 27.88
CA LYS A 164 -8.80 24.59 27.67
C LYS A 164 -10.16 23.95 27.41
N SER A 165 -10.30 23.31 26.26
CA SER A 165 -11.55 22.67 25.81
C SER A 165 -11.46 21.15 25.90
N TYR A 166 -12.26 20.55 26.77
CA TYR A 166 -12.38 19.08 26.87
C TYR A 166 -12.88 18.44 25.58
N LYS A 167 -13.68 19.16 24.77
CA LYS A 167 -14.13 18.69 23.46
C LYS A 167 -12.96 18.43 22.50
N LEU A 168 -11.94 19.29 22.50
CA LEU A 168 -10.75 19.09 21.66
C LEU A 168 -9.93 17.89 22.12
N LEU A 169 -9.79 17.69 23.44
CA LEU A 169 -9.11 16.52 23.98
C LEU A 169 -9.88 15.23 23.65
N PHE A 170 -11.21 15.25 23.77
CA PHE A 170 -12.06 14.12 23.38
C PHE A 170 -11.87 13.76 21.90
N ILE A 171 -11.94 14.75 21.01
CA ILE A 171 -11.72 14.53 19.56
C ILE A 171 -10.29 14.03 19.29
N MET A 172 -9.28 14.58 19.98
CA MET A 172 -7.89 14.10 19.87
C MET A 172 -7.79 12.61 20.20
N TYR A 173 -8.32 12.16 21.34
CA TYR A 173 -8.30 10.76 21.73
C TYR A 173 -9.16 9.88 20.81
N LEU A 174 -10.28 10.39 20.31
CA LEU A 174 -11.10 9.70 19.31
C LEU A 174 -10.33 9.48 18.00
N CYS A 175 -9.55 10.46 17.56
CA CYS A 175 -8.67 10.31 16.39
C CYS A 175 -7.55 9.30 16.64
N ILE A 176 -6.95 9.27 17.84
CA ILE A 176 -5.93 8.25 18.20
C ILE A 176 -6.58 6.85 18.24
N LEU A 177 -7.80 6.74 18.77
CA LEU A 177 -8.57 5.50 18.74
C LEU A 177 -8.84 5.04 17.30
N GLY A 178 -9.26 5.95 16.43
CA GLY A 178 -9.41 5.67 15.00
C GLY A 178 -8.10 5.20 14.36
N ALA A 179 -6.96 5.80 14.72
CA ALA A 179 -5.65 5.39 14.21
C ALA A 179 -5.24 3.98 14.66
N LEU A 180 -5.66 3.56 15.86
CA LEU A 180 -5.52 2.18 16.31
C LEU A 180 -6.43 1.24 15.51
N PHE A 181 -7.69 1.60 15.33
CA PHE A 181 -8.66 0.82 14.54
C PHE A 181 -8.40 0.84 13.03
N SER A 182 -7.47 1.65 12.52
CA SER A 182 -7.07 1.62 11.11
C SER A 182 -5.90 0.67 10.86
N LYS A 183 -4.80 0.77 11.61
CA LYS A 183 -3.56 0.01 11.31
C LYS A 183 -3.05 -0.84 12.48
N GLY A 184 -3.57 -0.64 13.69
CA GLY A 184 -3.20 -1.39 14.89
C GLY A 184 -2.17 -0.69 15.79
N PRO A 185 -1.65 -1.39 16.82
CA PRO A 185 -0.86 -0.80 17.91
C PRO A 185 0.43 -0.09 17.49
N GLY A 186 1.04 -0.51 16.37
CA GLY A 186 2.24 0.14 15.83
C GLY A 186 2.05 1.62 15.49
N THR A 187 0.82 2.12 15.38
CA THR A 187 0.53 3.55 15.14
C THR A 187 0.77 4.41 16.37
N LEU A 188 0.73 3.84 17.58
CA LEU A 188 0.95 4.58 18.83
C LEU A 188 2.37 5.12 18.96
N VAL A 189 3.32 4.57 18.18
CA VAL A 189 4.69 5.12 18.06
C VAL A 189 4.66 6.62 17.80
N PHE A 190 3.79 7.11 16.91
CA PHE A 190 3.71 8.54 16.58
C PHE A 190 3.29 9.40 17.78
N PRO A 191 2.09 9.25 18.37
CA PRO A 191 1.68 10.09 19.49
C PRO A 191 2.52 9.86 20.75
N VAL A 192 2.99 8.65 21.03
CA VAL A 192 3.83 8.37 22.20
C VAL A 192 5.18 9.09 22.10
N LEU A 193 5.89 8.94 20.98
CA LEU A 193 7.17 9.63 20.79
C LEU A 193 7.00 11.16 20.77
N PHE A 194 5.95 11.65 20.14
CA PHE A 194 5.61 13.08 20.16
C PHE A 194 5.42 13.58 21.59
N PHE A 195 4.57 12.93 22.39
CA PHE A 195 4.29 13.37 23.76
C PHE A 195 5.49 13.20 24.69
N ILE A 196 6.30 12.15 24.53
CA ILE A 196 7.55 12.00 25.29
C ILE A 196 8.45 13.20 25.02
N VAL A 197 8.77 13.50 23.76
CA VAL A 197 9.69 14.61 23.46
C VAL A 197 9.07 15.97 23.82
N PHE A 198 7.76 16.13 23.64
CA PHE A 198 7.05 17.34 24.06
C PHE A 198 7.08 17.55 25.58
N TYR A 199 6.98 16.49 26.38
CA TYR A 199 7.12 16.56 27.85
C TYR A 199 8.47 17.12 28.29
N TRP A 200 9.55 16.73 27.60
CA TRP A 200 10.90 17.20 27.96
C TRP A 200 11.08 18.70 27.66
N LYS A 201 10.34 19.24 26.68
CA LYS A 201 10.30 20.68 26.41
C LYS A 201 9.39 21.44 27.38
N GLU A 202 8.18 20.93 27.62
CA GLU A 202 7.10 21.65 28.31
C GLU A 202 6.57 20.90 29.54
N LYS A 203 7.51 20.41 30.37
CA LYS A 203 7.35 19.65 31.63
C LYS A 203 5.90 19.36 32.04
N ARG A 204 5.41 20.00 33.11
CA ARG A 204 4.17 19.59 33.78
C ARG A 204 2.88 19.87 32.98
N LYS A 205 2.92 20.71 31.94
CA LYS A 205 1.73 21.09 31.15
C LYS A 205 1.16 19.92 30.34
N ILE A 206 1.95 18.88 30.08
CA ILE A 206 1.43 17.71 29.35
C ILE A 206 0.41 16.93 30.18
N PHE A 207 0.46 16.98 31.52
CA PHE A 207 -0.47 16.20 32.34
C PHE A 207 -1.92 16.72 32.27
N ASP A 208 -2.11 17.96 31.81
CA ASP A 208 -3.42 18.57 31.59
C ASP A 208 -4.20 17.89 30.44
N ILE A 209 -3.52 17.14 29.56
CA ILE A 209 -4.20 16.28 28.56
C ILE A 209 -4.69 14.96 29.15
N HIS A 210 -4.41 14.70 30.43
CA HIS A 210 -4.73 13.46 31.13
C HIS A 210 -4.22 12.21 30.38
N PRO A 211 -2.92 12.16 30.02
CA PRO A 211 -2.38 11.16 29.09
C PRO A 211 -2.65 9.74 29.57
N ILE A 212 -2.47 9.47 30.87
CA ILE A 212 -2.71 8.14 31.45
C ILE A 212 -4.17 7.70 31.24
N LYS A 213 -5.13 8.54 31.63
CA LYS A 213 -6.56 8.21 31.51
C LYS A 213 -6.99 8.10 30.04
N GLY A 214 -6.55 9.03 29.20
CA GLY A 214 -6.92 9.06 27.79
C GLY A 214 -6.36 7.85 27.02
N PHE A 215 -5.06 7.56 27.16
CA PHE A 215 -4.47 6.37 26.54
C PHE A 215 -5.05 5.08 27.11
N PHE A 216 -5.34 5.01 28.42
CA PHE A 216 -5.99 3.84 29.01
C PHE A 216 -7.36 3.57 28.37
N ILE A 217 -8.21 4.59 28.22
CA ILE A 217 -9.53 4.44 27.58
C ILE A 217 -9.38 4.00 26.12
N VAL A 218 -8.46 4.63 25.38
CA VAL A 218 -8.19 4.29 23.98
C VAL A 218 -7.75 2.84 23.83
N VAL A 219 -6.78 2.40 24.63
CA VAL A 219 -6.27 1.02 24.61
C VAL A 219 -7.33 0.04 25.09
N LEU A 220 -8.14 0.41 26.08
CA LEU A 220 -9.23 -0.44 26.59
C LEU A 220 -10.27 -0.71 25.50
N ILE A 221 -10.78 0.33 24.82
CA ILE A 221 -11.80 0.17 23.77
C ILE A 221 -11.24 -0.68 22.61
N TYR A 222 -10.03 -0.37 22.15
CA TYR A 222 -9.38 -1.17 21.12
C TYR A 222 -9.14 -2.62 21.59
N GLY A 223 -8.69 -2.79 22.83
CA GLY A 223 -8.41 -4.08 23.45
C GLY A 223 -9.64 -4.97 23.57
N ILE A 224 -10.82 -4.40 23.85
CA ILE A 224 -12.09 -5.15 23.89
C ILE A 224 -12.40 -5.73 22.50
N TRP A 225 -12.36 -4.91 21.45
CA TRP A 225 -12.59 -5.40 20.09
C TRP A 225 -11.51 -6.40 19.68
N TYR A 226 -10.24 -6.09 19.94
CA TYR A 226 -9.11 -6.94 19.58
C TYR A 226 -9.25 -8.32 20.24
N ALA A 227 -9.50 -8.38 21.56
CA ALA A 227 -9.67 -9.63 22.28
C ALA A 227 -10.84 -10.44 21.71
N TYR A 228 -11.98 -9.82 21.43
CA TYR A 228 -13.14 -10.48 20.85
C TYR A 228 -12.84 -11.03 19.44
N ALA A 229 -12.30 -10.20 18.55
CA ALA A 229 -12.02 -10.60 17.16
C ALA A 229 -11.02 -11.76 17.09
N ARG A 230 -10.03 -11.78 17.99
CA ARG A 230 -9.06 -12.88 18.08
C ARG A 230 -9.63 -14.15 18.67
N TRP A 231 -10.43 -14.04 19.73
CA TRP A 231 -11.10 -15.19 20.32
C TRP A 231 -12.05 -15.86 19.30
N ALA A 232 -12.89 -15.06 18.64
CA ALA A 232 -13.83 -15.57 17.63
C ALA A 232 -13.10 -16.11 16.39
N GLY A 233 -12.04 -15.45 15.93
CA GLY A 233 -11.23 -15.92 14.80
C GLY A 233 -10.51 -17.23 15.10
N ALA A 234 -9.92 -17.37 16.29
CA ALA A 234 -9.23 -18.60 16.68
C ALA A 234 -10.18 -19.80 16.78
N ALA A 235 -11.39 -19.59 17.32
CA ALA A 235 -12.43 -20.61 17.36
C ALA A 235 -12.80 -21.13 15.96
N GLN A 236 -12.79 -20.26 14.94
CA GLN A 236 -13.05 -20.66 13.55
C GLN A 236 -11.86 -21.36 12.88
N LEU A 237 -10.63 -21.02 13.28
CA LEU A 237 -9.42 -21.66 12.79
C LEU A 237 -9.10 -22.99 13.49
N GLN A 238 -9.86 -23.36 14.53
CA GLN A 238 -9.56 -24.49 15.42
C GLN A 238 -8.16 -24.39 16.07
N GLU A 239 -7.68 -23.17 16.27
CA GLU A 239 -6.38 -22.87 16.90
C GLU A 239 -6.59 -22.30 18.32
N GLU A 240 -5.58 -22.42 19.19
CA GLU A 240 -5.64 -21.81 20.51
C GLU A 240 -5.58 -20.27 20.41
N ALA A 241 -6.61 -19.60 20.92
CA ALA A 241 -6.74 -18.14 20.86
C ALA A 241 -5.53 -17.41 21.47
N THR A 242 -4.93 -17.96 22.53
CA THR A 242 -3.76 -17.39 23.20
C THR A 242 -2.53 -17.40 22.30
N GLN A 243 -2.35 -18.45 21.50
CA GLN A 243 -1.24 -18.57 20.54
C GLN A 243 -1.42 -17.58 19.38
N VAL A 244 -2.63 -17.47 18.84
CA VAL A 244 -2.99 -16.51 17.78
C VAL A 244 -2.83 -15.05 18.25
N MET A 245 -3.26 -14.73 19.47
CA MET A 245 -3.13 -13.39 20.06
C MET A 245 -1.67 -12.98 20.28
N GLY A 246 -0.88 -13.86 20.92
CA GLY A 246 0.50 -13.59 21.28
C GLY A 246 1.41 -13.49 20.05
N ALA A 247 1.31 -14.48 19.14
CA ALA A 247 2.16 -14.55 17.96
C ALA A 247 1.92 -13.36 17.01
N ASP A 248 0.67 -12.94 16.79
CA ASP A 248 0.39 -11.83 15.88
C ASP A 248 0.66 -10.46 16.48
N LEU A 249 0.34 -10.23 17.76
CA LEU A 249 0.69 -8.97 18.41
C LEU A 249 2.21 -8.78 18.44
N PHE A 250 2.94 -9.85 18.77
CA PHE A 250 4.39 -9.88 18.71
C PHE A 250 4.91 -9.67 17.29
N LYS A 251 4.44 -10.44 16.29
CA LYS A 251 4.87 -10.32 14.88
C LYS A 251 4.59 -8.93 14.32
N GLN A 252 3.40 -8.37 14.54
CA GLN A 252 2.98 -7.07 14.00
C GLN A 252 3.62 -5.88 14.73
N THR A 253 4.00 -6.01 16.00
CA THR A 253 4.51 -4.90 16.83
C THR A 253 6.00 -4.99 17.12
N LEU A 254 6.53 -6.15 17.49
CA LEU A 254 7.95 -6.34 17.83
C LEU A 254 8.72 -7.03 16.70
N GLY A 255 8.17 -8.08 16.09
CA GLY A 255 8.75 -8.83 14.96
C GLY A 255 9.07 -7.95 13.75
N ARG A 256 8.12 -7.12 13.30
CA ARG A 256 8.30 -6.25 12.14
C ARG A 256 9.29 -5.11 12.38
N PHE A 257 9.23 -4.43 13.53
CA PHE A 257 10.09 -3.26 13.79
C PHE A 257 11.48 -3.63 14.31
N ILE A 258 11.60 -4.65 15.16
CA ILE A 258 12.86 -5.00 15.85
C ILE A 258 13.61 -6.10 15.10
N TYR A 259 12.92 -7.14 14.64
CA TYR A 259 13.57 -8.35 14.10
C TYR A 259 13.59 -8.42 12.57
N GLY A 260 12.99 -7.45 11.87
CA GLY A 260 13.06 -7.39 10.41
C GLY A 260 12.35 -8.55 9.70
N VAL A 261 11.38 -9.20 10.36
CA VAL A 261 10.64 -10.36 9.85
C VAL A 261 9.94 -10.09 8.50
N SER A 262 9.82 -8.81 8.09
CA SER A 262 9.43 -8.42 6.75
C SER A 262 10.11 -7.10 6.33
N HIS A 263 10.57 -7.02 5.08
CA HIS A 263 11.21 -5.84 4.46
C HIS A 263 12.42 -5.28 5.24
N PRO A 264 13.47 -6.09 5.49
CA PRO A 264 14.70 -5.58 6.08
C PRO A 264 15.36 -4.56 5.14
N GLN A 265 15.71 -3.39 5.68
CA GLN A 265 16.29 -2.29 4.92
C GLN A 265 17.40 -1.61 5.73
N PRO A 266 18.45 -1.07 5.07
CA PRO A 266 19.55 -0.43 5.76
C PRO A 266 19.11 0.83 6.52
N PRO A 267 19.87 1.31 7.54
CA PRO A 267 19.51 2.51 8.30
C PRO A 267 19.35 3.78 7.45
N TRP A 268 20.07 3.88 6.32
CA TRP A 268 19.98 5.02 5.41
C TRP A 268 18.86 4.93 4.37
N TYR A 269 17.98 3.92 4.44
CA TYR A 269 16.89 3.70 3.49
C TYR A 269 16.05 4.96 3.21
N TYR A 270 15.68 5.70 4.26
CA TYR A 270 14.86 6.90 4.10
C TYR A 270 15.60 8.08 3.47
N PHE A 271 16.93 8.13 3.50
CA PHE A 271 17.67 9.14 2.73
C PHE A 271 17.53 8.94 1.22
N LEU A 272 17.29 7.69 0.78
CA LEU A 272 17.07 7.36 -0.63
C LEU A 272 15.61 7.51 -1.03
N THR A 273 14.66 7.09 -0.18
CA THR A 273 13.24 7.10 -0.54
C THR A 273 12.55 8.44 -0.30
N LEU A 274 12.96 9.22 0.73
CA LEU A 274 12.30 10.49 1.05
C LEU A 274 12.37 11.51 -0.10
N PRO A 275 13.49 11.67 -0.83
CA PRO A 275 13.52 12.54 -2.01
C PRO A 275 12.54 12.12 -3.11
N VAL A 276 12.31 10.82 -3.30
CA VAL A 276 11.32 10.32 -4.28
C VAL A 276 9.92 10.61 -3.78
N ASP A 277 9.65 10.40 -2.50
CA ASP A 277 8.33 10.57 -1.91
C ASP A 277 7.89 12.04 -1.83
N MET A 278 8.86 12.95 -1.61
CA MET A 278 8.65 14.40 -1.58
C MET A 278 8.72 15.05 -2.96
N PHE A 279 9.12 14.33 -4.01
CA PHE A 279 9.13 14.87 -5.37
C PHE A 279 7.75 15.47 -5.70
N PRO A 280 7.65 16.68 -6.29
CA PRO A 280 8.72 17.48 -6.90
C PRO A 280 9.53 18.34 -5.93
N TRP A 281 9.12 18.48 -4.67
CA TRP A 281 9.71 19.41 -3.70
C TRP A 281 11.08 19.00 -3.20
N SER A 282 11.48 17.76 -3.47
CA SER A 282 12.81 17.25 -3.17
C SER A 282 13.93 18.03 -3.85
N VAL A 283 13.65 18.72 -4.97
CA VAL A 283 14.60 19.62 -5.65
C VAL A 283 15.09 20.76 -4.75
N PHE A 284 14.35 21.09 -3.70
CA PHE A 284 14.71 22.13 -2.74
C PHE A 284 15.34 21.60 -1.44
N LEU A 285 15.57 20.28 -1.29
CA LEU A 285 16.08 19.72 -0.03
C LEU A 285 17.44 20.31 0.39
N LEU A 286 18.30 20.64 -0.57
CA LEU A 286 19.59 21.29 -0.32
C LEU A 286 19.45 22.69 0.29
N TRP A 287 18.29 23.33 0.13
CA TRP A 287 17.95 24.59 0.80
C TRP A 287 17.16 24.34 2.09
N ILE A 288 16.17 23.45 2.05
CA ILE A 288 15.25 23.16 3.16
C ILE A 288 16.02 22.65 4.38
N ILE A 289 16.91 21.67 4.22
CA ILE A 289 17.59 21.03 5.35
C ILE A 289 18.47 22.03 6.13
N PRO A 290 19.41 22.79 5.48
CA PRO A 290 20.20 23.79 6.19
C PRO A 290 19.36 24.92 6.79
N TRP A 291 18.29 25.34 6.09
CA TRP A 291 17.40 26.39 6.58
C TRP A 291 16.67 25.96 7.85
N VAL A 292 16.11 24.74 7.86
CA VAL A 292 15.44 24.17 9.03
C VAL A 292 16.43 24.03 10.19
N TRP A 293 17.64 23.57 9.92
CA TRP A 293 18.68 23.47 10.96
C TRP A 293 19.00 24.84 11.56
N LYS A 294 19.21 25.86 10.73
CA LYS A 294 19.51 27.23 11.18
C LYS A 294 18.37 27.82 12.02
N ASN A 295 17.12 27.63 11.59
CA ASN A 295 15.94 28.27 12.17
C ASN A 295 15.16 27.38 13.16
N ARG A 296 15.74 26.23 13.58
CA ARG A 296 15.09 25.25 14.47
C ARG A 296 14.56 25.80 15.80
N ASN A 297 15.08 26.95 16.23
CA ASN A 297 14.71 27.63 17.48
C ASN A 297 14.04 28.99 17.27
N GLU A 298 13.75 29.37 16.02
CA GLU A 298 13.22 30.71 15.71
C GLU A 298 11.78 30.91 16.20
N SER A 299 10.98 29.84 16.21
CA SER A 299 9.61 29.89 16.73
C SER A 299 9.18 28.60 17.41
N GLU A 300 8.23 28.72 18.34
CA GLU A 300 7.59 27.55 18.97
C GLU A 300 6.90 26.65 17.94
N GLY A 301 6.40 27.24 16.85
CA GLY A 301 5.79 26.53 15.75
C GLY A 301 6.76 25.61 15.00
N ILE A 302 7.97 26.10 14.67
CA ILE A 302 9.01 25.26 14.05
C ILE A 302 9.41 24.13 15.00
N GLN A 303 9.60 24.45 16.29
CA GLN A 303 9.93 23.43 17.29
C GLN A 303 8.83 22.37 17.42
N PHE A 304 7.56 22.77 17.38
CA PHE A 304 6.42 21.83 17.38
C PHE A 304 6.50 20.84 16.21
N LEU A 305 6.76 21.35 15.00
CA LEU A 305 6.91 20.51 13.79
C LEU A 305 8.12 19.58 13.89
N LEU A 306 9.23 20.03 14.47
CA LEU A 306 10.42 19.20 14.67
C LEU A 306 10.22 18.12 15.73
N ILE A 307 9.49 18.40 16.81
CA ILE A 307 9.11 17.40 17.82
C ILE A 307 8.22 16.32 17.22
N TRP A 308 7.44 16.65 16.19
CA TRP A 308 6.66 15.67 15.43
C TRP A 308 7.55 14.85 14.49
N ILE A 309 8.38 15.50 13.68
CA ILE A 309 9.15 14.82 12.62
C ILE A 309 10.30 13.98 13.19
N ILE A 310 11.16 14.59 14.00
CA ILE A 310 12.48 14.02 14.34
C ILE A 310 12.37 12.70 15.12
N PRO A 311 11.56 12.57 16.18
CA PRO A 311 11.51 11.34 16.97
C PRO A 311 11.00 10.16 16.15
N ALA A 312 9.93 10.36 15.38
CA ALA A 312 9.37 9.32 14.52
C ALA A 312 10.34 8.95 13.38
N PHE A 313 10.97 9.94 12.73
CA PHE A 313 11.95 9.69 11.68
C PHE A 313 13.15 8.87 12.18
N ILE A 314 13.69 9.20 13.36
CA ILE A 314 14.78 8.43 13.99
C ILE A 314 14.31 7.01 14.29
N PHE A 315 13.15 6.85 14.93
CA PHE A 315 12.60 5.54 15.26
C PHE A 315 12.50 4.63 14.03
N PHE A 316 11.86 5.11 12.95
CA PHE A 316 11.72 4.30 11.73
C PHE A 316 13.06 4.07 11.02
N SER A 317 14.02 5.00 11.11
CA SER A 317 15.36 4.81 10.53
C SER A 317 16.18 3.75 11.26
N VAL A 318 15.98 3.61 12.58
CA VAL A 318 16.63 2.58 13.40
C VAL A 318 15.94 1.21 13.27
N ALA A 319 14.60 1.19 13.11
CA ALA A 319 13.83 -0.04 12.97
C ALA A 319 14.30 -0.90 11.78
N VAL A 320 14.37 -2.23 11.93
CA VAL A 320 14.93 -3.11 10.89
C VAL A 320 13.98 -3.23 9.69
N GLY A 321 12.69 -3.48 9.94
CA GLY A 321 11.66 -3.53 8.89
C GLY A 321 11.23 -2.12 8.47
N LYS A 322 11.49 -1.74 7.21
CA LYS A 322 11.16 -0.39 6.70
C LYS A 322 10.37 -0.46 5.40
N ARG A 323 9.38 0.43 5.29
CA ARG A 323 8.71 0.77 4.04
C ARG A 323 8.66 2.29 3.92
N ALA A 324 8.85 2.81 2.71
CA ALA A 324 8.80 4.24 2.41
C ALA A 324 7.51 4.90 2.93
N ILE A 325 6.38 4.19 2.79
CA ILE A 325 5.06 4.61 3.24
C ILE A 325 4.95 4.94 4.73
N TYR A 326 5.82 4.38 5.59
CA TYR A 326 5.75 4.61 7.04
C TYR A 326 6.01 6.07 7.44
N LEU A 327 6.67 6.87 6.59
CA LEU A 327 6.89 8.28 6.87
C LEU A 327 5.72 9.18 6.46
N LEU A 328 4.70 8.67 5.76
CA LEU A 328 3.58 9.47 5.27
C LEU A 328 2.91 10.33 6.37
N PRO A 329 2.71 9.85 7.61
CA PRO A 329 2.14 10.68 8.68
C PRO A 329 2.97 11.91 9.05
N LEU A 330 4.24 12.01 8.65
CA LEU A 330 5.11 13.16 8.91
C LEU A 330 5.03 14.22 7.80
N PHE A 331 4.45 13.88 6.64
CA PHE A 331 4.48 14.73 5.45
C PHE A 331 3.71 16.04 5.60
N PRO A 332 2.60 16.13 6.37
CA PRO A 332 1.98 17.41 6.68
C PRO A 332 2.97 18.38 7.34
N ALA A 333 3.72 17.91 8.34
CA ALA A 333 4.71 18.74 9.03
C ALA A 333 5.88 19.12 8.12
N MET A 334 6.37 18.17 7.31
CA MET A 334 7.42 18.43 6.32
C MET A 334 6.97 19.45 5.27
N ALA A 335 5.71 19.40 4.83
CA ALA A 335 5.14 20.37 3.90
C ALA A 335 5.11 21.78 4.51
N ILE A 336 4.77 21.92 5.80
CA ILE A 336 4.75 23.21 6.50
C ILE A 336 6.17 23.78 6.65
N LEU A 337 7.14 22.95 7.08
CA LEU A 337 8.54 23.37 7.16
C LEU A 337 9.12 23.72 5.78
N SER A 338 8.73 22.98 4.74
CA SER A 338 9.12 23.27 3.36
C SER A 338 8.55 24.63 2.93
N ALA A 339 7.26 24.91 3.19
CA ALA A 339 6.65 26.19 2.85
C ALA A 339 7.35 27.38 3.54
N LEU A 340 7.65 27.25 4.83
CA LEU A 340 8.41 28.26 5.59
C LEU A 340 9.80 28.51 4.98
N SER A 341 10.53 27.43 4.68
CA SER A 341 11.85 27.52 4.08
C SER A 341 11.84 28.13 2.68
N LEU A 342 10.84 27.76 1.88
CA LEU A 342 10.70 28.23 0.50
C LEU A 342 10.23 29.69 0.41
N LYS A 343 9.46 30.17 1.39
CA LYS A 343 9.20 31.60 1.54
C LYS A 343 10.50 32.38 1.77
N SER A 344 11.36 31.88 2.66
CA SER A 344 12.69 32.47 2.88
C SER A 344 13.60 32.33 1.66
N PHE A 345 13.53 31.23 0.90
CA PHE A 345 14.24 31.07 -0.38
C PHE A 345 13.84 32.18 -1.35
N GLU A 346 12.55 32.42 -1.52
CA GLU A 346 12.06 33.46 -2.44
C GLU A 346 12.59 34.85 -2.06
N GLU A 347 12.65 35.17 -0.77
CA GLU A 347 13.09 36.48 -0.28
C GLU A 347 14.61 36.65 -0.27
N THR A 348 15.36 35.62 0.13
CA THR A 348 16.78 35.76 0.52
C THR A 348 17.78 35.05 -0.40
N SER A 349 17.33 34.10 -1.22
CA SER A 349 18.23 33.34 -2.09
C SER A 349 18.87 34.22 -3.18
N SER A 350 20.10 33.88 -3.56
CA SER A 350 20.80 34.58 -4.64
C SER A 350 20.16 34.30 -6.00
N LEU A 351 20.37 35.21 -6.95
CA LEU A 351 19.88 35.02 -8.32
C LEU A 351 20.43 33.73 -8.97
N ARG A 352 21.63 33.29 -8.57
CA ARG A 352 22.23 32.02 -9.04
C ARG A 352 21.39 30.82 -8.62
N TRP A 353 20.95 30.78 -7.35
CA TRP A 353 20.05 29.72 -6.86
C TRP A 353 18.72 29.71 -7.60
N LYS A 354 18.09 30.88 -7.76
CA LYS A 354 16.82 31.02 -8.49
C LYS A 354 16.93 30.57 -9.95
N LYS A 355 18.04 30.89 -10.64
CA LYS A 355 18.29 30.42 -12.01
C LYS A 355 18.58 28.92 -12.06
N GLY A 356 19.43 28.42 -11.16
CA GLY A 356 19.80 27.01 -11.09
C GLY A 356 18.60 26.10 -10.88
N ILE A 357 17.69 26.47 -9.98
CA ILE A 357 16.48 25.67 -9.73
C ILE A 357 15.49 25.70 -10.90
N ARG A 358 15.38 26.82 -11.63
CA ARG A 358 14.61 26.90 -12.89
C ARG A 358 15.18 25.97 -13.95
N ILE A 359 16.50 25.99 -14.15
CA ILE A 359 17.18 25.10 -15.11
C ILE A 359 16.95 23.63 -14.72
N LEU A 360 17.14 23.28 -13.44
CA LEU A 360 16.89 21.94 -12.94
C LEU A 360 15.43 21.50 -13.18
N TRP A 361 14.48 22.38 -12.90
CA TRP A 361 13.06 22.12 -13.15
C TRP A 361 12.77 21.92 -14.64
N THR A 362 13.34 22.74 -15.52
CA THR A 362 13.23 22.55 -16.97
C THR A 362 13.80 21.20 -17.43
N ILE A 363 14.96 20.77 -16.89
CA ILE A 363 15.54 19.45 -17.20
C ILE A 363 14.60 18.32 -16.77
N ILE A 364 14.00 18.43 -15.58
CA ILE A 364 13.01 17.46 -15.09
C ILE A 364 11.81 17.39 -16.03
N LEU A 365 11.28 18.54 -16.46
CA LEU A 365 10.16 18.58 -17.41
C LEU A 365 10.52 17.99 -18.78
N ILE A 366 11.76 18.19 -19.27
CA ILE A 366 12.25 17.54 -20.49
C ILE A 366 12.26 16.02 -20.31
N GLY A 367 12.77 15.53 -19.18
CA GLY A 367 12.69 14.11 -18.84
C GLY A 367 11.25 13.59 -18.86
N MET A 368 10.33 14.30 -18.20
CA MET A 368 8.89 13.97 -18.20
C MET A 368 8.25 13.96 -19.59
N ALA A 369 8.74 14.78 -20.53
CA ALA A 369 8.29 14.79 -21.91
C ALA A 369 8.78 13.57 -22.71
N ILE A 370 9.96 13.03 -22.37
CA ILE A 370 10.59 11.90 -23.05
C ILE A 370 10.10 10.55 -22.51
N VAL A 371 9.84 10.44 -21.20
CA VAL A 371 9.44 9.20 -20.51
C VAL A 371 8.34 8.40 -21.24
N PRO A 372 7.26 9.03 -21.77
CA PRO A 372 6.23 8.29 -22.52
C PRO A 372 6.76 7.46 -23.68
N PHE A 373 7.85 7.86 -24.33
CA PHE A 373 8.45 7.15 -25.46
C PHE A 373 9.46 6.09 -25.02
N VAL A 374 10.02 6.19 -23.81
CA VAL A 374 10.96 5.20 -23.27
C VAL A 374 10.31 3.82 -23.15
N VAL A 375 9.01 3.78 -22.83
CA VAL A 375 8.24 2.52 -22.69
C VAL A 375 8.21 1.71 -23.99
N LEU A 376 8.28 2.35 -25.16
CA LEU A 376 8.34 1.65 -26.45
C LEU A 376 9.61 0.81 -26.63
N GLY A 377 10.68 1.12 -25.90
CA GLY A 377 11.93 0.34 -25.88
C GLY A 377 11.97 -0.76 -24.83
N THR A 378 10.86 -1.03 -24.14
CA THR A 378 10.78 -2.02 -23.06
C THR A 378 9.87 -3.18 -23.43
N GLU A 379 9.86 -4.25 -22.62
CA GLU A 379 8.90 -5.37 -22.75
C GLU A 379 7.43 -4.93 -22.63
N PHE A 380 7.17 -3.72 -22.12
CA PHE A 380 5.84 -3.13 -21.96
C PHE A 380 5.44 -2.21 -23.13
N ALA A 381 6.07 -2.33 -24.30
CA ALA A 381 5.71 -1.50 -25.45
C ALA A 381 4.21 -1.60 -25.84
N ASN A 382 3.57 -2.73 -25.54
CA ASN A 382 2.15 -3.00 -25.81
C ASN A 382 1.16 -2.14 -25.01
N ILE A 383 1.53 -1.58 -23.85
CA ILE A 383 0.63 -0.71 -23.07
C ILE A 383 0.60 0.74 -23.59
N TRP A 384 1.55 1.09 -24.45
CA TRP A 384 1.64 2.42 -25.03
C TRP A 384 0.49 2.67 -25.99
N ASN A 385 -0.11 3.86 -25.93
CA ASN A 385 -1.11 4.30 -26.90
C ASN A 385 -0.91 5.76 -27.28
N ILE A 386 -1.56 6.20 -28.36
CA ILE A 386 -1.38 7.55 -28.91
C ILE A 386 -1.67 8.69 -27.92
N TYR A 387 -2.55 8.46 -26.94
CA TYR A 387 -2.90 9.46 -25.94
C TYR A 387 -1.74 9.77 -24.97
N TRP A 388 -0.74 8.89 -24.86
CA TRP A 388 0.47 9.16 -24.06
C TRP A 388 1.23 10.39 -24.57
N ILE A 389 1.06 10.78 -25.84
CA ILE A 389 1.62 12.03 -26.40
C ILE A 389 1.08 13.27 -25.66
N LEU A 390 -0.14 13.22 -25.09
CA LEU A 390 -0.68 14.33 -24.30
C LEU A 390 0.17 14.62 -23.07
N ILE A 391 0.77 13.60 -22.45
CA ILE A 391 1.70 13.75 -21.33
C ILE A 391 2.93 14.56 -21.75
N SER A 392 3.47 14.28 -22.94
CA SER A 392 4.58 15.03 -23.51
C SER A 392 4.20 16.45 -23.88
N ILE A 393 3.00 16.67 -24.45
CA ILE A 393 2.50 18.02 -24.79
C ILE A 393 2.35 18.87 -23.51
N ILE A 394 1.81 18.31 -22.43
CA ILE A 394 1.68 18.98 -21.14
C ILE A 394 3.05 19.39 -20.59
N ALA A 395 4.03 18.47 -20.66
CA ALA A 395 5.39 18.78 -20.25
C ALA A 395 6.01 19.90 -21.10
N LEU A 396 5.78 19.91 -22.42
CA LEU A 396 6.22 20.98 -23.32
C LEU A 396 5.56 22.33 -23.00
N ILE A 397 4.27 22.35 -22.67
CA ILE A 397 3.57 23.58 -22.21
C ILE A 397 4.17 24.07 -20.90
N ALA A 398 4.45 23.18 -19.95
CA ALA A 398 5.10 23.53 -18.69
C ALA A 398 6.55 24.05 -18.89
N ILE A 399 7.28 23.50 -19.88
CA ILE A 399 8.60 24.00 -20.28
C ILE A 399 8.47 25.42 -20.83
N ALA A 400 7.51 25.65 -21.74
CA ALA A 400 7.27 26.97 -22.30
C ALA A 400 6.89 28.00 -21.22
N ASP A 401 6.01 27.64 -20.27
CA ASP A 401 5.66 28.51 -19.13
C ASP A 401 6.87 28.82 -18.24
N THR A 402 7.70 27.82 -17.94
CA THR A 402 8.92 27.98 -17.14
C THR A 402 9.95 28.87 -17.85
N LEU A 403 10.16 28.68 -19.16
CA LEU A 403 11.09 29.49 -19.96
C LEU A 403 10.58 30.92 -20.15
N PHE A 404 9.27 31.10 -20.36
CA PHE A 404 8.67 32.42 -20.48
C PHE A 404 8.86 33.23 -19.19
N ASP A 405 8.64 32.63 -18.01
CA ASP A 405 8.96 33.27 -16.72
C ASP A 405 10.47 33.55 -16.56
N PHE A 406 11.32 32.64 -17.05
CA PHE A 406 12.77 32.81 -17.01
C PHE A 406 13.25 34.06 -17.78
N PHE A 407 12.66 34.34 -18.95
CA PHE A 407 13.10 35.42 -19.85
C PHE A 407 12.41 36.77 -19.63
N ARG A 408 11.12 36.81 -19.25
CA ARG A 408 10.37 38.08 -19.17
C ARG A 408 10.50 38.82 -17.85
N HIS A 409 10.66 38.11 -16.73
CA HIS A 409 10.42 38.70 -15.42
C HIS A 409 11.54 38.38 -14.43
N SER A 410 12.38 39.37 -14.14
CA SER A 410 13.29 39.35 -12.99
C SER A 410 12.54 39.38 -11.64
N LYS A 411 11.21 39.60 -11.64
CA LYS A 411 10.33 39.53 -10.48
C LYS A 411 8.92 39.00 -10.83
N VAL A 412 8.47 38.00 -10.05
CA VAL A 412 7.14 37.84 -9.40
C VAL A 412 6.34 36.55 -9.64
N ARG A 413 6.36 35.83 -10.79
CA ARG A 413 5.72 34.49 -10.80
C ARG A 413 6.69 33.44 -10.27
N SER A 414 6.68 33.25 -8.96
CA SER A 414 7.55 32.28 -8.29
C SER A 414 7.31 30.86 -8.80
N LEU A 415 8.39 30.10 -9.03
CA LEU A 415 8.35 28.65 -9.31
C LEU A 415 7.47 27.89 -8.31
N LEU A 416 7.36 28.41 -7.08
CA LEU A 416 6.53 27.86 -6.01
C LEU A 416 5.04 27.79 -6.39
N ASN A 417 4.58 28.61 -7.34
CA ASN A 417 3.23 28.54 -7.89
C ASN A 417 3.14 27.66 -9.16
N GLN A 418 4.19 27.66 -9.99
CA GLN A 418 4.25 26.88 -11.23
C GLN A 418 4.34 25.37 -10.97
N ILE A 419 5.22 24.95 -10.06
CA ILE A 419 5.45 23.52 -9.76
C ILE A 419 4.15 22.79 -9.38
N PRO A 420 3.33 23.27 -8.42
CA PRO A 420 2.07 22.61 -8.10
C PRO A 420 1.11 22.50 -9.29
N GLN A 421 1.07 23.51 -10.17
CA GLN A 421 0.19 23.52 -11.35
C GLN A 421 0.65 22.50 -12.39
N HIS A 422 1.94 22.54 -12.75
CA HIS A 422 2.56 21.60 -13.68
C HIS A 422 2.40 20.15 -13.22
N VAL A 423 2.71 19.89 -11.94
CA VAL A 423 2.62 18.55 -11.36
C VAL A 423 1.18 18.09 -11.25
N SER A 424 0.24 18.95 -10.84
CA SER A 424 -1.18 18.58 -10.80
C SER A 424 -1.72 18.18 -12.16
N LEU A 425 -1.34 18.91 -13.22
CA LEU A 425 -1.75 18.60 -14.59
C LEU A 425 -1.15 17.26 -15.04
N TYR A 426 0.15 17.03 -14.77
CA TYR A 426 0.81 15.77 -15.10
C TYR A 426 0.14 14.58 -14.39
N LEU A 427 -0.08 14.70 -13.08
CA LEU A 427 -0.72 13.67 -12.26
C LEU A 427 -2.18 13.40 -12.68
N PHE A 428 -2.93 14.45 -13.05
CA PHE A 428 -4.29 14.33 -13.58
C PHE A 428 -4.32 13.47 -14.86
N PHE A 429 -3.40 13.71 -15.80
CA PHE A 429 -3.35 12.94 -17.04
C PHE A 429 -2.71 11.56 -16.87
N ILE A 430 -1.78 11.37 -15.92
CA ILE A 430 -1.34 10.02 -15.52
C ILE A 430 -2.53 9.17 -15.09
N ALA A 431 -3.38 9.72 -14.22
CA ALA A 431 -4.55 9.02 -13.74
C ALA A 431 -5.54 8.65 -14.86
N LEU A 432 -5.69 9.52 -15.87
CA LEU A 432 -6.63 9.31 -16.98
C LEU A 432 -6.11 8.42 -18.10
N ILE A 433 -4.80 8.44 -18.36
CA ILE A 433 -4.21 7.82 -19.56
C ILE A 433 -3.32 6.65 -19.18
N ILE A 434 -2.36 6.89 -18.29
CA ILE A 434 -1.32 5.90 -17.97
C ILE A 434 -1.92 4.76 -17.13
N PHE A 435 -2.75 5.07 -16.13
CA PHE A 435 -3.30 4.03 -15.26
C PHE A 435 -4.20 3.03 -16.00
N PRO A 436 -5.14 3.45 -16.87
CA PRO A 436 -5.89 2.52 -17.71
C PRO A 436 -5.00 1.68 -18.65
N SER A 437 -3.95 2.29 -19.24
CA SER A 437 -2.97 1.56 -20.04
C SER A 437 -2.27 0.46 -19.24
N VAL A 438 -1.77 0.79 -18.05
CA VAL A 438 -1.10 -0.16 -17.15
C VAL A 438 -2.08 -1.24 -16.68
N ASN A 439 -3.37 -0.90 -16.53
CA ASN A 439 -4.40 -1.84 -16.14
C ASN A 439 -4.56 -3.01 -17.12
N THR A 440 -4.25 -2.82 -18.40
CA THR A 440 -4.36 -3.90 -19.41
C THR A 440 -3.44 -5.09 -19.09
N VAL A 441 -2.32 -4.83 -18.41
CA VAL A 441 -1.38 -5.87 -17.97
C VAL A 441 -1.62 -6.25 -16.52
N LYS A 442 -2.08 -5.32 -15.67
CA LYS A 442 -2.30 -5.56 -14.24
C LYS A 442 -3.65 -6.17 -13.86
N SER A 443 -4.69 -6.07 -14.69
CA SER A 443 -6.03 -6.56 -14.38
C SER A 443 -6.19 -8.09 -14.45
N VAL A 444 -6.63 -8.72 -13.35
CA VAL A 444 -7.16 -10.10 -13.36
C VAL A 444 -8.62 -10.20 -13.83
N ARG A 445 -9.33 -9.08 -14.00
CA ARG A 445 -10.80 -9.08 -14.18
C ARG A 445 -11.23 -9.93 -15.39
N SER A 446 -10.56 -9.74 -16.52
CA SER A 446 -10.85 -10.51 -17.73
C SER A 446 -10.44 -11.98 -17.58
N PHE A 447 -9.40 -12.26 -16.80
CA PHE A 447 -8.94 -13.61 -16.52
C PHE A 447 -9.93 -14.38 -15.64
N CYS A 448 -10.55 -13.71 -14.65
CA CYS A 448 -11.56 -14.29 -13.77
C CYS A 448 -12.98 -14.36 -14.37
N GLU A 449 -13.19 -13.83 -15.58
CA GLU A 449 -14.50 -13.79 -16.25
C GLU A 449 -15.20 -15.16 -16.37
N PRO A 450 -14.50 -16.27 -16.70
CA PRO A 450 -15.14 -17.59 -16.79
C PRO A 450 -15.79 -18.02 -15.47
N MET A 451 -15.07 -17.85 -14.35
CA MET A 451 -15.60 -18.14 -13.00
C MET A 451 -16.73 -17.18 -12.62
N ARG A 452 -16.54 -15.89 -12.88
CA ARG A 452 -17.55 -14.86 -12.56
C ARG A 452 -18.88 -15.11 -13.26
N LYS A 453 -18.87 -15.53 -14.54
CA LYS A 453 -20.09 -15.89 -15.29
C LYS A 453 -20.84 -17.06 -14.67
N GLN A 454 -20.14 -18.03 -14.08
CA GLN A 454 -20.80 -19.14 -13.38
C GLN A 454 -21.47 -18.67 -12.10
N ASN A 455 -20.84 -17.75 -11.38
CA ASN A 455 -21.41 -17.14 -10.18
C ASN A 455 -22.65 -16.28 -10.51
N GLU A 456 -22.60 -15.51 -11.60
CA GLU A 456 -23.74 -14.73 -12.10
C GLU A 456 -24.93 -15.63 -12.51
N LYS A 457 -24.65 -16.85 -12.99
CA LYS A 457 -25.66 -17.88 -13.29
C LYS A 457 -26.12 -18.67 -12.05
N GLN A 458 -25.58 -18.38 -10.86
CA GLN A 458 -25.82 -19.13 -9.62
C GLN A 458 -25.55 -20.64 -9.77
N MET A 459 -24.59 -20.99 -10.64
CA MET A 459 -24.15 -22.38 -10.79
C MET A 459 -23.22 -22.72 -9.65
N ASP A 460 -23.43 -23.87 -9.01
CA ASP A 460 -22.51 -24.37 -8.00
C ASP A 460 -21.23 -24.89 -8.67
N TYR A 461 -20.09 -24.38 -8.23
CA TYR A 461 -18.77 -24.79 -8.69
C TYR A 461 -17.76 -24.63 -7.57
N GLU A 462 -16.68 -25.40 -7.65
CA GLU A 462 -15.56 -25.23 -6.73
C GLU A 462 -14.38 -24.57 -7.47
N ALA A 463 -13.73 -23.60 -6.84
CA ALA A 463 -12.54 -22.95 -7.38
C ALA A 463 -11.33 -23.21 -6.50
N TYR A 464 -10.17 -23.32 -7.14
CA TYR A 464 -8.94 -23.71 -6.50
C TYR A 464 -7.72 -22.97 -7.08
N SER A 465 -6.76 -22.58 -6.24
CA SER A 465 -5.44 -22.04 -6.62
C SER A 465 -4.27 -22.89 -6.09
N PHE A 466 -3.39 -23.31 -6.98
CA PHE A 466 -2.21 -24.12 -6.64
C PHE A 466 -0.98 -23.21 -6.47
N GLY A 467 -0.36 -23.22 -5.30
CA GLY A 467 0.93 -22.52 -5.07
C GLY A 467 0.84 -21.01 -4.83
N PHE A 468 -0.36 -20.42 -4.78
CA PHE A 468 -0.54 -19.00 -4.44
C PHE A 468 -1.94 -18.67 -3.89
N GLU A 469 -1.99 -17.65 -3.03
CA GLU A 469 -3.22 -17.04 -2.50
C GLU A 469 -3.12 -15.54 -2.76
N GLU A 470 -3.91 -15.04 -3.72
CA GLU A 470 -3.94 -13.62 -4.08
C GLU A 470 -5.39 -13.14 -4.13
N GLU A 471 -5.71 -12.12 -3.33
CA GLU A 471 -7.09 -11.73 -3.06
C GLU A 471 -7.78 -11.07 -4.26
N GLU A 472 -7.02 -10.61 -5.25
CA GLU A 472 -7.58 -10.08 -6.50
C GLU A 472 -8.39 -11.13 -7.27
N TYR A 473 -7.98 -12.39 -7.26
CA TYR A 473 -8.71 -13.45 -7.92
C TYR A 473 -10.06 -13.70 -7.24
N THR A 474 -10.07 -13.78 -5.91
CA THR A 474 -11.30 -13.95 -5.12
C THR A 474 -12.26 -12.79 -5.34
N PHE A 475 -11.75 -11.55 -5.28
CA PHE A 475 -12.55 -10.34 -5.48
C PHE A 475 -13.18 -10.28 -6.87
N TYR A 476 -12.39 -10.52 -7.93
CA TYR A 476 -12.89 -10.41 -9.31
C TYR A 476 -13.66 -11.65 -9.80
N ALA A 477 -13.39 -12.84 -9.26
CA ALA A 477 -14.24 -14.01 -9.48
C ALA A 477 -15.57 -13.91 -8.72
N LYS A 478 -15.62 -13.06 -7.67
CA LYS A 478 -16.72 -12.95 -6.70
C LYS A 478 -17.03 -14.29 -6.01
N HIS A 479 -16.03 -15.15 -5.87
CA HIS A 479 -16.19 -16.53 -5.39
C HIS A 479 -14.97 -16.95 -4.56
N PHE A 480 -15.17 -17.81 -3.56
CA PHE A 480 -14.08 -18.29 -2.71
C PHE A 480 -13.18 -19.26 -3.47
N ILE A 481 -11.88 -19.04 -3.38
CA ILE A 481 -10.88 -19.85 -4.08
C ILE A 481 -10.10 -20.61 -3.02
N LYS A 482 -10.29 -21.92 -2.95
CA LYS A 482 -9.52 -22.74 -2.02
C LYS A 482 -8.05 -22.67 -2.44
N THR A 483 -7.14 -22.74 -1.50
CA THR A 483 -5.69 -22.83 -1.77
C THR A 483 -5.19 -24.13 -1.16
N PHE A 484 -4.26 -24.77 -1.84
CA PHE A 484 -3.98 -26.17 -1.69
C PHE A 484 -2.54 -26.28 -2.19
N PHE A 485 -1.67 -26.63 -1.26
CA PHE A 485 -0.25 -26.29 -1.29
C PHE A 485 0.01 -24.77 -1.36
N ASP A 486 -0.06 -24.08 -0.22
CA ASP A 486 0.53 -22.74 -0.06
C ASP A 486 1.77 -22.77 0.85
N ASP A 487 2.59 -21.73 0.77
CA ASP A 487 3.77 -21.57 1.62
C ASP A 487 3.41 -21.57 3.12
N LYS A 488 2.19 -21.21 3.50
CA LYS A 488 1.71 -21.16 4.90
C LYS A 488 1.32 -22.54 5.44
N GLU A 489 0.80 -23.45 4.62
CA GLU A 489 0.56 -24.86 4.95
C GLU A 489 1.90 -25.58 5.14
N LEU A 490 2.90 -25.26 4.33
CA LEU A 490 4.28 -25.73 4.52
C LEU A 490 4.86 -25.24 5.86
N GLU A 491 4.56 -24.01 6.29
CA GLU A 491 4.95 -23.48 7.61
C GLU A 491 4.29 -24.21 8.80
N ARG A 492 3.05 -24.71 8.65
CA ARG A 492 2.34 -25.44 9.71
C ARG A 492 2.92 -26.82 10.01
N ILE A 493 3.61 -27.42 9.04
CA ILE A 493 4.22 -28.75 9.16
C ILE A 493 5.51 -28.74 10.01
N VAL A 494 6.09 -27.56 10.26
CA VAL A 494 7.41 -27.38 10.90
C VAL A 494 7.39 -27.54 12.44
N LEU A 495 6.22 -27.60 13.07
CA LEU A 495 6.10 -27.52 14.54
C LEU A 495 6.47 -28.79 15.34
N SER A 496 6.99 -29.84 14.70
CA SER A 496 7.48 -31.04 15.41
C SER A 496 9.01 -31.13 15.57
N GLN A 497 9.81 -30.21 15.00
CA GLN A 497 11.28 -30.28 15.10
C GLN A 497 11.98 -28.96 15.47
N SER A 498 13.10 -29.11 16.16
CA SER A 498 13.83 -28.12 16.97
C SER A 498 14.56 -27.00 16.20
N GLN A 499 14.39 -26.84 14.88
CA GLN A 499 15.07 -25.79 14.09
C GLN A 499 14.20 -25.23 12.93
N PRO A 500 13.23 -24.35 13.24
CA PRO A 500 12.23 -23.90 12.25
C PRO A 500 12.78 -23.04 11.10
N TYR A 501 13.85 -22.26 11.33
CA TYR A 501 14.37 -21.32 10.32
C TYR A 501 15.21 -22.01 9.22
N GLU A 502 16.07 -22.96 9.59
CA GLU A 502 16.87 -23.72 8.61
C GLU A 502 15.99 -24.62 7.74
N PHE A 503 14.92 -25.17 8.34
CA PHE A 503 13.91 -25.97 7.66
C PHE A 503 13.13 -25.17 6.61
N GLN A 504 12.62 -23.99 6.98
CA GLN A 504 11.92 -23.08 6.06
C GLN A 504 12.79 -22.68 4.87
N ASN A 505 14.04 -22.28 5.13
CA ASN A 505 14.98 -21.89 4.08
C ASN A 505 15.28 -23.07 3.14
N PHE A 506 15.40 -24.29 3.67
CA PHE A 506 15.64 -25.47 2.86
C PHE A 506 14.43 -25.83 1.98
N ILE A 507 13.21 -25.83 2.53
CA ILE A 507 11.98 -26.07 1.73
C ILE A 507 11.86 -25.05 0.61
N SER A 508 12.01 -23.76 0.93
CA SER A 508 11.92 -22.69 -0.05
C SER A 508 12.97 -22.85 -1.15
N GLU A 509 14.21 -23.21 -0.79
CA GLU A 509 15.28 -23.44 -1.76
C GLU A 509 15.02 -24.70 -2.61
N VAL A 510 14.56 -25.81 -2.02
CA VAL A 510 14.20 -27.03 -2.76
C VAL A 510 13.08 -26.73 -3.76
N HIS A 511 11.98 -26.12 -3.32
CA HIS A 511 10.88 -25.76 -4.22
C HIS A 511 11.36 -24.87 -5.36
N LYS A 512 12.14 -23.83 -5.05
CA LYS A 512 12.74 -22.93 -6.04
C LYS A 512 13.68 -23.66 -7.01
N GLN A 513 14.44 -24.66 -6.56
CA GLN A 513 15.31 -25.47 -7.42
C GLN A 513 14.48 -26.40 -8.34
N TYR A 514 13.42 -27.03 -7.81
CA TYR A 514 12.45 -27.80 -8.60
C TYR A 514 11.90 -26.91 -9.72
N THR A 515 11.32 -25.76 -9.37
CA THR A 515 10.75 -24.80 -10.31
C THR A 515 11.77 -24.31 -11.34
N ARG A 516 12.98 -23.94 -10.93
CA ARG A 516 14.03 -23.42 -11.83
C ARG A 516 14.56 -24.46 -12.81
N LYS A 517 14.72 -25.72 -12.39
CA LYS A 517 15.26 -26.78 -13.26
C LYS A 517 14.20 -27.28 -14.24
N THR A 518 12.92 -27.29 -13.86
CA THR A 518 11.82 -27.74 -14.74
C THR A 518 11.29 -26.64 -15.65
N CYS A 519 11.30 -25.37 -15.24
CA CYS A 519 10.70 -24.30 -16.05
C CYS A 519 11.36 -24.12 -17.42
N LYS A 520 12.65 -24.44 -17.54
CA LYS A 520 13.44 -24.35 -18.77
C LYS A 520 13.13 -25.46 -19.79
N ILE A 521 12.40 -26.49 -19.39
CA ILE A 521 12.02 -27.59 -20.27
C ILE A 521 10.79 -27.15 -21.07
N PRO A 522 10.86 -27.10 -22.41
CA PRO A 522 9.72 -26.74 -23.24
C PRO A 522 8.73 -27.90 -23.29
N PHE A 523 7.44 -27.58 -23.34
CA PHE A 523 6.37 -28.53 -23.67
C PHE A 523 5.77 -28.14 -25.02
N ALA A 524 5.60 -29.13 -25.90
CA ALA A 524 4.83 -28.94 -27.13
C ALA A 524 3.34 -28.67 -26.84
N ASN A 525 2.79 -29.38 -25.86
CA ASN A 525 1.44 -29.15 -25.33
C ASN A 525 1.45 -29.33 -23.81
N ILE A 526 1.13 -28.26 -23.09
CA ILE A 526 1.17 -28.25 -21.63
C ILE A 526 0.15 -29.17 -20.94
N LEU A 527 -0.93 -29.52 -21.63
CA LEU A 527 -1.94 -30.45 -21.13
C LEU A 527 -1.69 -31.89 -21.60
N ALA A 528 -0.78 -32.11 -22.54
CA ALA A 528 -0.49 -33.43 -23.09
C ALA A 528 1.00 -33.55 -23.46
N PRO A 529 1.91 -33.49 -22.47
CA PRO A 529 3.34 -33.62 -22.73
C PRO A 529 3.70 -35.03 -23.21
N THR A 530 4.78 -35.15 -23.99
CA THR A 530 5.25 -36.45 -24.47
C THR A 530 5.96 -37.24 -23.37
N PRO A 531 6.09 -38.58 -23.49
CA PRO A 531 6.85 -39.40 -22.54
C PRO A 531 8.29 -38.90 -22.35
N GLU A 532 8.93 -38.42 -23.43
CA GLU A 532 10.28 -37.87 -23.38
C GLU A 532 10.35 -36.56 -22.58
N GLU A 533 9.37 -35.65 -22.76
CA GLU A 533 9.29 -34.40 -22.01
C GLU A 533 9.08 -34.65 -20.50
N ILE A 534 8.22 -35.62 -20.15
CA ILE A 534 8.02 -36.06 -18.77
C ILE A 534 9.32 -36.61 -18.18
N GLN A 535 10.03 -37.46 -18.93
CA GLN A 535 11.29 -38.06 -18.47
C GLN A 535 12.39 -37.00 -18.25
N GLN A 536 12.44 -35.96 -19.08
CA GLN A 536 13.37 -34.84 -18.88
C GLN A 536 13.10 -34.10 -17.57
N ILE A 537 11.83 -33.85 -17.24
CA ILE A 537 11.45 -33.24 -15.97
C ILE A 537 11.87 -34.13 -14.80
N LEU A 538 11.51 -35.41 -14.83
CA LEU A 538 11.84 -36.35 -13.76
C LEU A 538 13.36 -36.41 -13.53
N SER A 539 14.16 -36.51 -14.60
CA SER A 539 15.62 -36.47 -14.51
C SER A 539 16.16 -35.15 -13.92
N ALA A 540 15.53 -34.03 -14.23
CA ALA A 540 15.90 -32.73 -13.64
C ALA A 540 15.60 -32.68 -12.14
N LEU A 541 14.49 -33.30 -11.71
CA LEU A 541 14.12 -33.42 -10.30
C LEU A 541 15.09 -34.34 -9.53
N ASP A 542 15.47 -35.47 -10.10
CA ASP A 542 16.44 -36.40 -9.49
C ASP A 542 17.78 -35.73 -9.18
N LYS A 543 18.24 -34.84 -10.07
CA LYS A 543 19.44 -34.03 -9.82
C LYS A 543 19.29 -33.06 -8.64
N VAL A 544 18.09 -32.58 -8.34
CA VAL A 544 17.85 -31.79 -7.12
C VAL A 544 17.95 -32.69 -5.89
N LYS A 545 17.46 -33.93 -5.98
CA LYS A 545 17.55 -34.90 -4.90
C LYS A 545 19.00 -35.24 -4.56
N GLU A 546 19.80 -35.60 -5.56
CA GLU A 546 21.23 -35.90 -5.38
C GLU A 546 21.98 -34.72 -4.72
N GLU A 547 21.61 -33.49 -5.06
CA GLU A 547 22.21 -32.28 -4.51
C GLU A 547 21.80 -32.04 -3.04
N ALA A 548 20.54 -32.32 -2.70
CA ALA A 548 20.04 -32.28 -1.32
C ALA A 548 20.62 -33.41 -0.44
N GLU A 549 20.80 -34.61 -1.00
CA GLU A 549 21.41 -35.75 -0.34
C GLU A 549 22.87 -35.48 0.04
N LYS A 550 23.64 -34.84 -0.86
CA LYS A 550 25.01 -34.39 -0.59
C LYS A 550 25.09 -33.39 0.58
N GLN A 551 24.01 -32.68 0.88
CA GLN A 551 23.92 -31.74 2.00
C GLN A 551 23.43 -32.42 3.30
N GLY A 552 23.22 -33.74 3.32
CA GLY A 552 22.80 -34.49 4.49
C GLY A 552 21.32 -34.34 4.86
N LYS A 553 20.48 -33.84 3.95
CA LYS A 553 19.07 -33.48 4.22
C LYS A 553 18.06 -34.47 3.62
N VAL A 554 18.39 -35.76 3.63
CA VAL A 554 17.63 -36.84 2.97
C VAL A 554 16.23 -37.02 3.56
N GLU A 555 16.12 -37.03 4.89
CA GLU A 555 14.84 -37.23 5.59
C GLU A 555 13.85 -36.08 5.32
N LEU A 556 14.37 -34.85 5.31
CA LEU A 556 13.58 -33.66 5.01
C LEU A 556 13.05 -33.67 3.57
N LEU A 557 13.90 -34.02 2.61
CA LEU A 557 13.48 -34.17 1.22
C LEU A 557 12.37 -35.22 1.08
N ARG A 558 12.52 -36.38 1.72
CA ARG A 558 11.52 -37.45 1.69
C ARG A 558 10.16 -36.99 2.22
N ASN A 559 10.14 -36.25 3.33
CA ASN A 559 8.91 -35.69 3.90
C ASN A 559 8.22 -34.71 2.94
N ILE A 560 9.01 -33.86 2.27
CA ILE A 560 8.49 -32.92 1.26
C ILE A 560 7.87 -33.68 0.08
N GLU A 561 8.51 -34.74 -0.40
CA GLU A 561 7.99 -35.54 -1.53
C GLU A 561 6.70 -36.27 -1.18
N GLN A 562 6.63 -36.88 0.01
CA GLN A 562 5.43 -37.54 0.48
C GLN A 562 4.23 -36.58 0.55
N LEU A 563 4.45 -35.37 1.07
CA LEU A 563 3.43 -34.33 1.13
C LEU A 563 2.99 -33.85 -0.26
N LEU A 564 3.95 -33.63 -1.15
CA LEU A 564 3.66 -33.23 -2.53
C LEU A 564 2.80 -34.28 -3.23
N ASP A 565 3.14 -35.56 -3.10
CA ASP A 565 2.37 -36.65 -3.69
C ASP A 565 0.97 -36.74 -3.10
N GLU A 566 0.82 -36.59 -1.78
CA GLU A 566 -0.48 -36.51 -1.10
C GLU A 566 -1.34 -35.37 -1.67
N LYS A 567 -0.79 -34.15 -1.73
CA LYS A 567 -1.51 -32.96 -2.23
C LYS A 567 -1.86 -33.06 -3.71
N ILE A 568 -0.99 -33.64 -4.55
CA ILE A 568 -1.28 -33.90 -5.97
C ILE A 568 -2.40 -34.95 -6.10
N ASN A 569 -2.41 -35.99 -5.26
CA ASN A 569 -3.47 -36.99 -5.27
C ASN A 569 -4.83 -36.39 -4.86
N ASP A 570 -4.85 -35.56 -3.81
CA ASP A 570 -6.05 -34.83 -3.42
C ASP A 570 -6.54 -33.92 -4.54
N PHE A 571 -5.62 -33.20 -5.18
CA PHE A 571 -5.90 -32.36 -6.34
C PHE A 571 -6.49 -33.17 -7.51
N TYR A 572 -5.96 -34.36 -7.79
CA TYR A 572 -6.49 -35.26 -8.81
C TYR A 572 -7.91 -35.76 -8.49
N SER A 573 -8.15 -36.14 -7.24
CA SER A 573 -9.47 -36.56 -6.76
C SER A 573 -10.47 -35.41 -6.87
N PHE A 574 -10.03 -34.19 -6.53
CA PHE A 574 -10.84 -32.98 -6.62
C PHE A 574 -11.26 -32.66 -8.05
N LEU A 575 -10.33 -32.74 -9.03
CA LEU A 575 -10.63 -32.54 -10.45
C LEU A 575 -11.58 -33.59 -11.04
N SER A 576 -11.60 -34.79 -10.46
CA SER A 576 -12.41 -35.90 -10.95
C SER A 576 -13.87 -35.87 -10.45
N LYS A 577 -14.27 -34.84 -9.70
CA LYS A 577 -15.66 -34.65 -9.27
C LYS A 577 -16.59 -34.37 -10.46
N ASP A 578 -17.84 -34.80 -10.34
CA ASP A 578 -18.89 -34.52 -11.33
C ASP A 578 -19.34 -33.06 -11.35
N SER A 579 -19.03 -32.27 -10.31
CA SER A 579 -19.28 -30.83 -10.27
C SER A 579 -18.33 -30.06 -11.19
N GLN A 580 -18.70 -28.82 -11.56
CA GLN A 580 -17.78 -27.95 -12.29
C GLN A 580 -16.66 -27.51 -11.34
N VAL A 581 -15.42 -27.62 -11.79
CA VAL A 581 -14.23 -27.24 -11.03
C VAL A 581 -13.37 -26.29 -11.85
N PHE A 582 -12.94 -25.19 -11.24
CA PHE A 582 -11.94 -24.28 -11.80
C PHE A 582 -10.63 -24.36 -11.03
N VAL A 583 -9.52 -24.30 -11.75
CA VAL A 583 -8.18 -24.35 -11.17
C VAL A 583 -7.31 -23.24 -11.73
N LEU A 584 -6.71 -22.47 -10.84
CA LEU A 584 -5.70 -21.48 -11.10
C LEU A 584 -4.33 -22.08 -10.73
N ILE A 585 -3.39 -22.13 -11.66
CA ILE A 585 -2.06 -22.65 -11.38
C ILE A 585 -1.01 -21.93 -12.21
N ARG A 586 0.16 -21.65 -11.64
CA ARG A 586 1.28 -21.11 -12.40
C ARG A 586 1.83 -22.18 -13.33
N GLU A 587 2.25 -21.78 -14.53
CA GLU A 587 2.74 -22.72 -15.55
C GLU A 587 3.92 -23.57 -15.04
N GLU A 588 4.81 -22.95 -14.27
CA GLU A 588 5.95 -23.63 -13.67
C GLU A 588 5.52 -24.71 -12.66
N ASP A 589 4.44 -24.46 -11.93
CA ASP A 589 3.90 -25.41 -10.96
C ASP A 589 3.15 -26.56 -11.64
N TRP A 590 2.47 -26.24 -12.74
CA TRP A 590 1.78 -27.22 -13.54
C TRP A 590 2.71 -28.29 -14.15
N LYS A 591 3.93 -27.91 -14.55
CA LYS A 591 4.90 -28.84 -15.18
C LYS A 591 5.20 -30.05 -14.30
N TRP A 592 5.43 -29.86 -13.01
CA TRP A 592 5.73 -30.98 -12.11
C TRP A 592 4.48 -31.73 -11.65
N VAL A 593 3.31 -31.07 -11.59
CA VAL A 593 2.03 -31.74 -11.33
C VAL A 593 1.75 -32.76 -12.42
N VAL A 594 1.86 -32.37 -13.69
CA VAL A 594 1.62 -33.28 -14.83
C VAL A 594 2.73 -34.32 -14.98
N ALA A 595 3.99 -34.01 -14.68
CA ALA A 595 5.07 -34.99 -14.75
C ALA A 595 4.88 -36.17 -13.76
N ARG A 596 4.34 -35.90 -12.57
CA ARG A 596 4.02 -36.93 -11.56
C ARG A 596 2.70 -37.65 -11.84
N LYS A 597 1.72 -36.95 -12.41
CA LYS A 597 0.38 -37.45 -12.71
C LYS A 597 -0.09 -37.04 -14.12
N PRO A 598 0.45 -37.68 -15.18
CA PRO A 598 0.19 -37.28 -16.57
C PRO A 598 -1.29 -37.38 -16.98
N GLU A 599 -2.06 -38.27 -16.33
CA GLU A 599 -3.48 -38.45 -16.56
C GLU A 599 -4.33 -37.21 -16.25
N ILE A 600 -3.83 -36.28 -15.41
CA ILE A 600 -4.52 -35.02 -15.09
C ILE A 600 -4.80 -34.21 -16.35
N GLY A 601 -3.80 -34.05 -17.22
CA GLY A 601 -3.90 -33.20 -18.41
C GLY A 601 -4.97 -33.66 -19.41
N LYS A 602 -5.34 -34.95 -19.38
CA LYS A 602 -6.41 -35.52 -20.21
C LYS A 602 -7.83 -35.24 -19.68
N LYS A 603 -7.95 -34.81 -18.43
CA LYS A 603 -9.23 -34.58 -17.73
C LYS A 603 -9.62 -33.10 -17.62
N VAL A 604 -8.74 -32.19 -18.02
CA VAL A 604 -8.96 -30.75 -17.88
C VAL A 604 -8.79 -30.02 -19.20
N TYR A 605 -9.43 -28.86 -19.27
CA TYR A 605 -9.41 -27.95 -20.40
C TYR A 605 -8.77 -26.64 -19.98
N LEU A 606 -7.81 -26.15 -20.76
CA LEU A 606 -7.25 -24.81 -20.58
C LEU A 606 -8.25 -23.80 -21.14
N LEU A 607 -8.83 -22.99 -20.26
CA LEU A 607 -9.78 -21.95 -20.63
C LEU A 607 -9.07 -20.66 -21.00
N LYS A 608 -8.08 -20.26 -20.20
CA LYS A 608 -7.37 -19.00 -20.39
C LYS A 608 -5.97 -19.06 -19.80
N THR A 609 -5.06 -18.29 -20.39
CA THR A 609 -3.71 -18.05 -19.87
C THR A 609 -3.51 -16.56 -19.69
N ARG A 610 -2.78 -16.17 -18.65
CA ARG A 610 -2.37 -14.78 -18.42
C ARG A 610 -0.92 -14.72 -17.99
N ALA A 611 -0.14 -13.80 -18.56
CA ALA A 611 1.21 -13.53 -18.08
C ALA A 611 1.19 -12.57 -16.88
N GLU A 612 1.78 -12.98 -15.76
CA GLU A 612 1.98 -12.12 -14.59
C GLU A 612 3.46 -11.93 -14.29
N PHE A 613 4.00 -10.73 -14.54
CA PHE A 613 5.40 -10.38 -14.21
C PHE A 613 6.44 -11.48 -14.56
N ASN A 614 6.27 -12.15 -15.72
CA ASN A 614 7.07 -13.28 -16.24
C ASN A 614 6.74 -14.69 -15.71
N ARG A 615 5.58 -14.88 -15.08
CA ARG A 615 5.01 -16.20 -14.73
C ARG A 615 3.60 -16.32 -15.30
N PRO A 616 3.39 -17.13 -16.35
CA PRO A 616 2.05 -17.38 -16.83
C PRO A 616 1.22 -18.15 -15.80
N VAL A 617 -0.01 -17.68 -15.57
CA VAL A 617 -1.04 -18.34 -14.77
C VAL A 617 -2.05 -18.95 -15.73
N LEU A 618 -2.36 -20.23 -15.48
CA LEU A 618 -3.30 -21.04 -16.24
C LEU A 618 -4.63 -21.10 -15.48
N LEU A 619 -5.73 -20.86 -16.19
CA LEU A 619 -7.09 -21.12 -15.72
C LEU A 619 -7.61 -22.37 -16.43
N LEU A 620 -7.74 -23.45 -15.66
CA LEU A 620 -8.18 -24.76 -16.11
C LEU A 620 -9.59 -25.08 -15.60
N SER A 621 -10.27 -25.99 -16.29
CA SER A 621 -11.57 -26.50 -15.88
C SER A 621 -11.71 -27.99 -16.20
N ASN A 622 -12.41 -28.75 -15.36
CA ASN A 622 -12.69 -30.18 -15.62
C ASN A 622 -13.80 -30.39 -16.66
N LYS A 623 -14.56 -29.33 -16.99
CA LYS A 623 -15.59 -29.35 -18.04
C LYS A 623 -15.34 -28.22 -19.05
N PRO A 624 -15.69 -28.42 -20.33
CA PRO A 624 -15.64 -27.34 -21.31
C PRO A 624 -16.66 -26.24 -20.95
N MET A 625 -16.36 -24.99 -21.31
CA MET A 625 -17.18 -23.81 -21.01
C MET A 625 -17.77 -23.15 -22.24
#